data_AF-U2QU52-F1
#
_entry.id   AF-U2QU52-F1
#
_cell.length_a   1.000
_cell.length_b   1.000
_cell.length_c   1.000
_cell.angle_alpha   90.00
_cell.angle_beta   90.00
_cell.angle_gamma   90.00
#
_symmetry.space_group_name_H-M   'P 1'
#
loop_
_entity.id
_entity.type
_entity.pdbx_description
1 polymer ?
#
loop_
_entity_poly.entity_id
_entity_poly.type
_entity_poly.pdbx_seq_one_letter_code
_entity_poly.pdbx_strand_id
1 'polypeptide(L)'
;MEMLFKLLAEHVYLILFISLILEFAALPLPGETMMLFAGIMAYGGHASYIGMIMAGALGTVIGMQFSYEIGRRLGTKAVDKCGSYIGLTPYRMTKASDFFNKYGNIVIIIAYFLPGVRHIMGYFSGISRVDGKKFHTYSTIGGIFWVVVFISLGYVLGPSAHHAFRLMHRYGSMLIIIGLIALFIYLIYRKLGKKDFSIYFKKRTKFITVLVIIFLTIISYFIIFNSHRHPKLIMSTIFYSLGALAIITFLAYIRVCLKHDTSEKLLVVVDYQKDFVDGALGFETAEKLDEIIVKKIEEYKKSGQDIIFTKDTHYTNYLTTREGKHLPIEHCIIDTDGHGLYGKVANFEKDAKKVFNKTTFGSIDLANYVSRSDYKEVELCGLVSNICVLSNIIMIQNYNEKVELFVDLKATKGIDEDINRTFKKYLEQLTINVIE
;
A
#
# COMPACT_ATOMS: atom_id res chain seq x y z
N MET A 1 24.47 21.82 20.87
CA MET A 1 24.88 20.43 20.57
C MET A 1 25.49 19.75 21.79
N GLU A 2 26.49 20.34 22.45
CA GLU A 2 27.13 19.75 23.64
C GLU A 2 26.18 19.58 24.84
N MET A 3 25.32 20.56 25.14
CA MET A 3 24.34 20.44 26.23
C MET A 3 23.32 19.30 25.99
N LEU A 4 22.86 19.14 24.74
CA LEU A 4 21.96 18.05 24.34
C LEU A 4 22.66 16.68 24.44
N PHE A 5 23.91 16.58 23.98
CA PHE A 5 24.70 15.36 24.07
C PHE A 5 24.96 14.95 25.52
N LYS A 6 25.25 15.91 26.40
CA LYS A 6 25.44 15.70 27.83
C LYS A 6 24.16 15.19 28.51
N LEU A 7 23.02 15.81 28.22
CA LEU A 7 21.71 15.40 28.74
C LEU A 7 21.31 13.99 28.28
N LEU A 8 21.59 13.67 27.01
CA LEU A 8 21.38 12.33 26.43
C LEU A 8 22.29 11.27 27.07
N ALA A 9 23.56 11.60 27.34
CA ALA A 9 24.49 10.70 28.00
C ALA A 9 24.11 10.42 29.46
N GLU A 10 23.64 11.44 30.18
CA GLU A 10 23.17 11.30 31.57
C GLU A 10 21.90 10.43 31.69
N HIS A 11 21.02 10.46 30.67
CA HIS A 11 19.74 9.72 30.68
C HIS A 11 19.73 8.49 29.77
N VAL A 12 20.90 8.04 29.31
CA VAL A 12 21.01 7.05 28.24
C VAL A 12 20.34 5.71 28.58
N TYR A 13 20.44 5.26 29.84
CA TYR A 13 19.78 4.03 30.30
C TYR A 13 18.25 4.17 30.28
N LEU A 14 17.74 5.32 30.73
CA LEU A 14 16.30 5.58 30.77
C LEU A 14 15.72 5.70 29.35
N ILE A 15 16.45 6.37 28.45
CA ILE A 15 16.07 6.51 27.05
C ILE A 15 15.99 5.13 26.38
N LEU A 16 17.01 4.28 26.57
CA LEU A 16 17.00 2.92 26.03
C LEU A 16 15.85 2.09 26.59
N PHE A 17 15.64 2.14 27.91
CA PHE A 17 14.58 1.44 28.62
C PHE A 17 13.18 1.82 28.10
N ILE A 18 12.86 3.12 28.07
CA ILE A 18 11.56 3.61 27.61
C ILE A 18 11.37 3.32 26.12
N SER A 19 12.41 3.52 25.31
CA SER A 19 12.32 3.29 23.87
C SER A 19 11.92 1.85 23.54
N LEU A 20 12.53 0.88 24.20
CA LEU A 20 12.21 -0.54 23.97
C LEU A 20 10.80 -0.89 24.47
N ILE A 21 10.34 -0.31 25.59
CA ILE A 21 8.93 -0.48 26.02
C ILE A 21 7.98 0.03 24.93
N LEU A 22 8.22 1.25 24.44
CA LEU A 22 7.37 1.89 23.44
C LEU A 22 7.40 1.14 22.11
N GLU A 23 8.56 0.61 21.71
CA GLU A 23 8.72 -0.18 20.50
C GLU A 23 7.86 -1.44 20.51
N PHE A 24 7.85 -2.16 21.64
CA PHE A 24 7.01 -3.35 21.80
C PHE A 24 5.53 -3.00 22.03
N ALA A 25 5.23 -1.76 22.47
CA ALA A 25 3.88 -1.20 22.52
C ALA A 25 3.34 -0.70 21.15
N ALA A 26 3.87 -1.25 20.05
CA ALA A 26 3.48 -1.00 18.65
C ALA A 26 3.88 0.37 18.07
N LEU A 27 4.79 1.12 18.69
CA LEU A 27 5.41 2.28 18.05
C LEU A 27 6.59 1.83 17.16
N PRO A 28 6.70 2.31 15.89
CA PRO A 28 7.78 1.94 14.99
C PRO A 28 9.08 2.68 15.35
N LEU A 29 9.70 2.28 16.46
CA LEU A 29 10.98 2.81 16.92
C LEU A 29 12.15 1.92 16.44
N PRO A 30 13.31 2.51 16.10
CA PRO A 30 14.46 1.77 15.59
C PRO A 30 15.28 1.10 16.72
N GLY A 31 14.71 0.09 17.37
CA GLY A 31 15.30 -0.60 18.53
C GLY A 31 16.72 -1.11 18.35
N GLU A 32 16.99 -1.80 17.24
CA GLU A 32 18.32 -2.33 16.94
C GLU A 32 19.36 -1.22 16.86
N THR A 33 19.01 -0.13 16.17
CA THR A 33 19.90 1.02 16.02
C THR A 33 20.20 1.64 17.38
N MET A 34 19.20 1.74 18.26
CA MET A 34 19.41 2.27 19.61
C MET A 34 20.26 1.34 20.47
N MET A 35 20.11 0.02 20.39
CA MET A 35 20.94 -0.94 21.10
C MET A 35 22.37 -1.00 20.56
N LEU A 36 22.55 -0.94 19.24
CA LEU A 36 23.87 -0.82 18.62
C LEU A 36 24.57 0.46 19.10
N PHE A 37 23.85 1.58 19.13
CA PHE A 37 24.37 2.84 19.65
C PHE A 37 24.71 2.75 21.15
N ALA A 38 23.85 2.11 21.96
CA ALA A 38 24.10 1.87 23.37
C ALA A 38 25.38 1.05 23.61
N GLY A 39 25.62 0.02 22.78
CA GLY A 39 26.85 -0.77 22.78
C GLY A 39 28.08 0.09 22.46
N ILE A 40 28.00 0.92 21.42
CA ILE A 40 29.10 1.83 21.04
C ILE A 40 29.40 2.85 22.16
N MET A 41 28.37 3.40 22.81
CA MET A 41 28.55 4.32 23.94
C MET A 41 29.20 3.63 25.13
N ALA A 42 28.83 2.38 25.41
CA ALA A 42 29.45 1.59 26.46
C ALA A 42 30.93 1.30 26.17
N TYR A 43 31.29 1.04 24.90
CA TYR A 43 32.68 0.88 24.48
C TYR A 43 33.49 2.17 24.71
N GLY A 44 32.92 3.33 24.38
CA GLY A 44 33.54 4.64 24.59
C GLY A 44 33.67 5.09 26.05
N GLY A 45 33.24 4.27 27.02
CA GLY A 45 33.28 4.60 28.44
C GLY A 45 32.19 5.58 28.91
N HIS A 46 31.24 5.93 28.05
CA HIS A 46 30.14 6.84 28.39
C HIS A 46 28.99 6.17 29.15
N ALA A 47 28.97 4.83 29.19
CA ALA A 47 27.99 4.04 29.94
C ALA A 47 28.56 2.67 30.34
N SER A 48 27.98 2.04 31.35
CA SER A 48 28.27 0.66 31.74
C SER A 48 27.62 -0.29 30.75
N TYR A 49 28.41 -1.20 30.18
CA TYR A 49 27.92 -2.26 29.29
C TYR A 49 26.84 -3.13 29.96
N ILE A 50 27.08 -3.54 31.21
CA ILE A 50 26.09 -4.31 32.00
C ILE A 50 24.85 -3.46 32.26
N GLY A 51 25.02 -2.16 32.55
CA GLY A 51 23.90 -1.24 32.75
C GLY A 51 23.00 -1.13 31.51
N MET A 52 23.60 -1.08 30.32
CA MET A 52 22.87 -1.05 29.05
C MET A 52 22.12 -2.36 28.77
N ILE A 53 22.74 -3.51 29.05
CA ILE A 53 22.06 -4.81 28.94
C ILE A 53 20.87 -4.88 29.90
N MET A 54 21.03 -4.46 31.16
CA MET A 54 19.96 -4.49 32.15
C MET A 54 18.80 -3.56 31.75
N ALA A 55 19.10 -2.32 31.39
CA ALA A 55 18.10 -1.37 30.92
C ALA A 55 17.38 -1.88 29.66
N GLY A 56 18.14 -2.41 28.71
CA GLY A 56 17.61 -2.95 27.46
C GLY A 56 16.71 -4.18 27.67
N ALA A 57 17.17 -5.11 28.50
CA ALA A 57 16.44 -6.33 28.84
C ALA A 57 15.15 -6.01 29.59
N LEU A 58 15.19 -5.16 30.62
CA LEU A 58 14.00 -4.77 31.37
C LEU A 58 12.97 -4.09 30.47
N GLY A 59 13.39 -3.16 29.61
CA GLY A 59 12.48 -2.46 28.71
C GLY A 59 11.83 -3.42 27.71
N THR A 60 12.62 -4.31 27.12
CA THR A 60 12.16 -5.33 26.16
C THR A 60 11.20 -6.33 26.79
N VAL A 61 11.52 -6.83 27.99
CA VAL A 61 10.69 -7.81 28.71
C VAL A 61 9.36 -7.17 29.10
N ILE A 62 9.38 -5.99 29.72
CA ILE A 62 8.15 -5.29 30.13
C ILE A 62 7.28 -4.98 28.92
N GLY A 63 7.86 -4.43 27.84
CA GLY A 63 7.13 -4.11 26.62
C GLY A 63 6.47 -5.35 25.99
N MET A 64 7.18 -6.47 25.89
CA MET A 64 6.62 -7.70 25.32
C MET A 64 5.51 -8.30 26.19
N GLN A 65 5.67 -8.29 27.51
CA GLN A 65 4.66 -8.78 28.44
C GLN A 65 3.39 -7.93 28.40
N PHE A 66 3.55 -6.61 28.32
CA PHE A 66 2.44 -5.68 28.16
C PHE A 66 1.62 -5.96 26.90
N SER A 67 2.29 -6.17 25.77
CA SER A 67 1.63 -6.46 24.49
C SER A 67 0.88 -7.80 24.49
N TYR A 68 1.40 -8.81 25.17
CA TYR A 68 0.69 -10.08 25.39
C TYR A 68 -0.59 -9.90 26.22
N GLU A 69 -0.51 -9.17 27.32
CA GLU A 69 -1.67 -8.96 28.19
C GLU A 69 -2.76 -8.13 27.48
N ILE A 70 -2.37 -7.13 26.69
CA ILE A 70 -3.30 -6.41 25.81
C ILE A 70 -3.96 -7.37 24.82
N GLY A 71 -3.17 -8.18 24.10
CA GLY A 71 -3.71 -9.14 23.14
C GLY A 71 -4.71 -10.10 23.78
N ARG A 72 -4.39 -10.59 24.99
CA ARG A 72 -5.23 -11.52 25.75
C ARG A 72 -6.56 -10.91 26.18
N ARG A 73 -6.58 -9.61 26.54
CA ARG A 73 -7.79 -8.88 26.94
C ARG A 73 -8.66 -8.48 25.75
N LEU A 74 -8.03 -8.05 24.65
CA LEU A 74 -8.74 -7.59 23.44
C LEU A 74 -9.48 -8.72 22.71
N GLY A 75 -8.91 -9.93 22.70
CA GLY A 75 -9.48 -11.07 22.00
C GLY A 75 -9.66 -10.84 20.49
N THR A 76 -10.44 -11.69 19.82
CA THR A 76 -10.65 -11.63 18.36
C THR A 76 -11.52 -10.45 17.94
N LYS A 77 -12.49 -10.03 18.76
CA LYS A 77 -13.49 -9.00 18.42
C LYS A 77 -12.90 -7.59 18.20
N ALA A 78 -11.79 -7.24 18.86
CA ALA A 78 -11.15 -5.94 18.67
C ALA A 78 -10.23 -5.90 17.42
N VAL A 79 -9.76 -7.06 16.97
CA VAL A 79 -8.91 -7.19 15.78
C VAL A 79 -9.72 -6.92 14.51
N ASP A 80 -10.97 -7.36 14.46
CA ASP A 80 -11.84 -7.11 13.30
C ASP A 80 -12.13 -5.61 13.08
N LYS A 81 -12.04 -4.80 14.15
CA LYS A 81 -12.32 -3.36 14.11
C LYS A 81 -11.07 -2.48 14.04
N CYS A 82 -9.99 -2.85 14.73
CA CYS A 82 -8.77 -2.04 14.85
C CYS A 82 -7.47 -2.78 14.49
N GLY A 83 -7.53 -4.06 14.16
CA GLY A 83 -6.35 -4.91 13.94
C GLY A 83 -5.47 -4.45 12.78
N SER A 84 -6.08 -3.90 11.72
CA SER A 84 -5.36 -3.34 10.58
C SER A 84 -4.42 -2.18 10.96
N TYR A 85 -4.79 -1.35 11.94
CA TYR A 85 -4.00 -0.19 12.38
C TYR A 85 -2.74 -0.56 13.18
N ILE A 86 -2.79 -1.67 13.92
CA ILE A 86 -1.66 -2.19 14.71
C ILE A 86 -0.91 -3.34 14.01
N GLY A 87 -1.18 -3.54 12.71
CA GLY A 87 -0.46 -4.50 11.88
C GLY A 87 -0.93 -5.96 11.99
N LEU A 88 -2.05 -6.23 12.69
CA LEU A 88 -2.73 -7.53 12.79
C LEU A 88 -3.69 -7.73 11.60
N THR A 89 -3.17 -7.86 10.39
CA THR A 89 -3.99 -8.23 9.22
C THR A 89 -4.25 -9.75 9.18
N PRO A 90 -5.37 -10.23 8.60
CA PRO A 90 -5.66 -11.66 8.49
C PRO A 90 -4.49 -12.46 7.90
N TYR A 91 -3.85 -11.95 6.84
CA TYR A 91 -2.66 -12.55 6.23
C TYR A 91 -1.49 -12.72 7.21
N ARG A 92 -1.18 -11.71 8.02
CA ARG A 92 -0.08 -11.74 9.00
C ARG A 92 -0.39 -12.67 10.17
N MET A 93 -1.66 -12.75 10.56
CA MET A 93 -2.13 -13.67 11.59
C MET A 93 -2.01 -15.12 11.14
N THR A 94 -2.41 -15.44 9.90
CA THR A 94 -2.23 -16.79 9.34
C THR A 94 -0.76 -17.17 9.30
N LYS A 95 0.13 -16.28 8.82
CA LYS A 95 1.58 -16.54 8.84
C LYS A 95 2.14 -16.76 10.24
N ALA A 96 1.73 -15.96 11.23
CA ALA A 96 2.16 -16.15 12.61
C ALA A 96 1.69 -17.51 13.17
N SER A 97 0.46 -17.92 12.85
CA SER A 97 -0.11 -19.23 13.21
C SER A 97 0.67 -20.39 12.59
N ASP A 98 0.98 -20.32 11.29
CA ASP A 98 1.76 -21.35 10.59
C ASP A 98 3.14 -21.57 11.21
N PHE A 99 3.81 -20.48 11.59
CA PHE A 99 5.11 -20.55 12.27
C PHE A 99 4.99 -21.22 13.64
N PHE A 100 4.00 -20.83 14.45
CA PHE A 100 3.72 -21.45 15.75
C PHE A 100 3.42 -22.95 15.63
N ASN A 101 2.60 -23.34 14.65
CA ASN A 101 2.26 -24.74 14.41
C ASN A 101 3.49 -25.57 14.00
N LYS A 102 4.42 -24.97 13.27
CA LYS A 102 5.61 -25.67 12.75
C LYS A 102 6.74 -25.84 13.78
N TYR A 103 7.03 -24.83 14.59
CA TYR A 103 8.20 -24.86 15.50
C TYR A 103 7.85 -24.72 16.99
N GLY A 104 6.57 -24.55 17.35
CA GLY A 104 6.13 -24.47 18.74
C GLY A 104 6.66 -23.24 19.48
N ASN A 105 6.97 -23.37 20.77
CA ASN A 105 7.31 -22.22 21.62
C ASN A 105 8.66 -21.57 21.28
N ILE A 106 9.57 -22.28 20.58
CA ILE A 106 10.87 -21.70 20.20
C ILE A 106 10.72 -20.56 19.19
N VAL A 107 9.59 -20.51 18.48
CA VAL A 107 9.22 -19.40 17.59
C VAL A 107 9.26 -18.07 18.33
N ILE A 108 8.87 -18.04 19.60
CA ILE A 108 8.84 -16.81 20.41
C ILE A 108 10.26 -16.22 20.53
N ILE A 109 11.29 -17.07 20.65
CA ILE A 109 12.70 -16.63 20.70
C ILE A 109 13.16 -16.17 19.32
N ILE A 110 12.91 -16.97 18.28
CA ILE A 110 13.36 -16.67 16.92
C ILE A 110 12.69 -15.39 16.39
N ALA A 111 11.44 -15.14 16.76
CA ALA A 111 10.66 -14.00 16.31
C ALA A 111 11.27 -12.65 16.66
N TYR A 112 12.05 -12.54 17.74
CA TYR A 112 12.77 -11.31 18.08
C TYR A 112 13.73 -10.84 16.97
N PHE A 113 14.30 -11.80 16.22
CA PHE A 113 15.24 -11.53 15.13
C PHE A 113 14.57 -11.33 13.77
N LEU A 114 13.23 -11.40 13.70
CA LEU A 114 12.46 -11.21 12.48
C LEU A 114 11.77 -9.83 12.51
N PRO A 115 12.27 -8.83 11.75
CA PRO A 115 11.65 -7.52 11.67
C PRO A 115 10.16 -7.62 11.27
N GLY A 116 9.31 -6.83 11.93
CA GLY A 116 7.85 -6.84 11.71
C GLY A 116 7.11 -7.95 12.46
N VAL A 117 7.65 -9.18 12.53
CA VAL A 117 7.02 -10.29 13.27
C VAL A 117 7.06 -10.02 14.77
N ARG A 118 8.21 -9.58 15.31
CA ARG A 118 8.39 -9.36 16.76
C ARG A 118 7.39 -8.40 17.39
N HIS A 119 7.00 -7.34 16.69
CA HIS A 119 6.11 -6.31 17.24
C HIS A 119 4.69 -6.83 17.37
N ILE A 120 4.30 -7.76 16.51
CA ILE A 120 2.95 -8.35 16.46
C ILE A 120 2.88 -9.59 17.36
N MET A 121 4.02 -10.28 17.58
CA MET A 121 4.13 -11.55 18.29
C MET A 121 3.48 -11.53 19.68
N GLY A 122 3.72 -10.48 20.48
CA GLY A 122 3.11 -10.35 21.80
C GLY A 122 1.58 -10.33 21.72
N TYR A 123 1.03 -9.41 20.94
CA TYR A 123 -0.42 -9.29 20.72
C TYR A 123 -1.04 -10.58 20.17
N PHE A 124 -0.44 -11.15 19.13
CA PHE A 124 -0.90 -12.39 18.50
C PHE A 124 -0.94 -13.55 19.50
N SER A 125 0.11 -13.71 20.30
CA SER A 125 0.20 -14.78 21.31
C SER A 125 -0.86 -14.62 22.40
N GLY A 126 -1.16 -13.37 22.78
CA GLY A 126 -2.24 -13.05 23.72
C GLY A 126 -3.62 -13.36 23.14
N ILE A 127 -3.90 -12.90 21.90
CA ILE A 127 -5.17 -13.14 21.19
C ILE A 127 -5.43 -14.63 20.98
N SER A 128 -4.39 -15.36 20.60
CA SER A 128 -4.43 -16.81 20.37
C SER A 128 -4.41 -17.63 21.66
N ARG A 129 -4.39 -16.95 22.83
CA ARG A 129 -4.40 -17.57 24.16
C ARG A 129 -3.29 -18.62 24.36
N VAL A 130 -2.10 -18.34 23.86
CA VAL A 130 -0.90 -19.12 24.18
C VAL A 130 -0.73 -19.13 25.70
N ASP A 131 -0.36 -20.28 26.27
CA ASP A 131 -0.14 -20.42 27.71
C ASP A 131 0.81 -19.34 28.24
N GLY A 132 0.34 -18.57 29.22
CA GLY A 132 1.05 -17.39 29.71
C GLY A 132 2.40 -17.72 30.33
N LYS A 133 2.52 -18.84 31.05
CA LYS A 133 3.80 -19.25 31.65
C LYS A 133 4.84 -19.52 30.57
N LYS A 134 4.49 -20.34 29.58
CA LYS A 134 5.34 -20.59 28.41
C LYS A 134 5.70 -19.28 27.72
N PHE A 135 4.71 -18.45 27.40
CA PHE A 135 4.97 -17.19 26.73
C PHE A 135 5.96 -16.29 27.50
N HIS A 136 5.72 -16.04 28.79
CA HIS A 136 6.58 -15.18 29.60
C HIS A 136 8.01 -15.74 29.72
N THR A 137 8.18 -17.06 29.88
CA THR A 137 9.51 -17.68 29.96
C THR A 137 10.26 -17.57 28.63
N TYR A 138 9.66 -18.02 27.53
CA TYR A 138 10.32 -17.99 26.22
C TYR A 138 10.55 -16.57 25.70
N SER A 139 9.61 -15.64 25.92
CA SER A 139 9.80 -14.24 25.53
C SER A 139 10.89 -13.54 26.35
N THR A 140 10.99 -13.83 27.65
CA THR A 140 12.05 -13.26 28.50
C THR A 140 13.44 -13.73 28.06
N ILE A 141 13.60 -15.04 27.82
CA ILE A 141 14.87 -15.61 27.32
C ILE A 141 15.21 -15.01 25.96
N GLY A 142 14.25 -14.98 25.03
CA GLY A 142 14.44 -14.43 23.70
C GLY A 142 14.79 -12.94 23.71
N GLY A 143 14.09 -12.15 24.51
CA GLY A 143 14.34 -10.72 24.65
C GLY A 143 15.71 -10.40 25.25
N ILE A 144 16.11 -11.09 26.32
CA ILE A 144 17.45 -10.93 26.90
C ILE A 144 18.52 -11.32 25.88
N PHE A 145 18.37 -12.47 25.22
CA PHE A 145 19.32 -12.93 24.22
C PHE A 145 19.45 -11.94 23.06
N TRP A 146 18.33 -11.43 22.55
CA TRP A 146 18.29 -10.42 21.50
C TRP A 146 19.00 -9.12 21.93
N VAL A 147 18.71 -8.59 23.12
CA VAL A 147 19.36 -7.39 23.67
C VAL A 147 20.87 -7.60 23.78
N VAL A 148 21.31 -8.73 24.34
CA VAL A 148 22.73 -9.06 24.47
C VAL A 148 23.40 -9.10 23.11
N VAL A 149 22.80 -9.74 22.10
CA VAL A 149 23.39 -9.81 20.75
C VAL A 149 23.61 -8.42 20.17
N PHE A 150 22.60 -7.55 20.16
CA PHE A 150 22.70 -6.24 19.50
C PHE A 150 23.56 -5.24 20.28
N ILE A 151 23.49 -5.20 21.61
CA ILE A 151 24.36 -4.33 22.41
C ILE A 151 25.82 -4.80 22.31
N SER A 152 26.07 -6.11 22.36
CA SER A 152 27.43 -6.65 22.18
C SER A 152 27.98 -6.37 20.79
N LEU A 153 27.14 -6.52 19.76
CA LEU A 153 27.51 -6.16 18.39
C LEU A 153 27.91 -4.68 18.30
N GLY A 154 27.13 -3.78 18.91
CA GLY A 154 27.48 -2.37 19.01
C GLY A 154 28.80 -2.12 19.75
N TYR A 155 29.02 -2.82 20.87
CA TYR A 155 30.24 -2.72 21.66
C TYR A 155 31.48 -3.15 20.88
N VAL A 156 31.41 -4.28 20.16
CA VAL A 156 32.48 -4.78 19.29
C VAL A 156 32.73 -3.84 18.10
N LEU A 157 31.69 -3.20 17.58
CA LEU A 157 31.79 -2.22 16.49
C LEU A 157 32.25 -0.82 16.96
N GLY A 158 32.30 -0.57 18.27
CA GLY A 158 32.70 0.70 18.88
C GLY A 158 34.01 1.31 18.37
N PRO A 159 35.12 0.54 18.17
CA PRO A 159 36.36 1.06 17.61
C PRO A 159 36.18 1.63 16.19
N SER A 160 35.41 0.94 15.35
CA SER A 160 35.12 1.33 13.96
C SER A 160 34.05 2.42 13.88
N ALA A 161 33.23 2.57 14.93
CA ALA A 161 32.16 3.54 14.97
C ALA A 161 32.67 4.99 14.86
N HIS A 162 33.87 5.30 15.34
CA HIS A 162 34.46 6.63 15.16
C HIS A 162 34.71 6.97 13.68
N HIS A 163 35.11 5.98 12.87
CA HIS A 163 35.23 6.17 11.43
C HIS A 163 33.86 6.27 10.76
N ALA A 164 32.92 5.42 11.15
CA ALA A 164 31.55 5.45 10.64
C ALA A 164 30.83 6.77 10.96
N PHE A 165 30.90 7.28 12.20
CA PHE A 165 30.32 8.55 12.61
C PHE A 165 31.00 9.74 11.94
N ARG A 166 32.33 9.71 11.74
CA ARG A 166 33.02 10.78 10.98
C ARG A 166 32.58 10.79 9.51
N LEU A 167 32.45 9.63 8.88
CA LEU A 167 31.93 9.51 7.53
C LEU A 167 30.46 9.94 7.45
N MET A 168 29.63 9.54 8.42
CA MET A 168 28.21 9.92 8.50
C MET A 168 28.03 11.41 8.78
N HIS A 169 28.86 12.02 9.63
CA HIS A 169 28.81 13.47 9.86
C HIS A 169 29.26 14.25 8.61
N ARG A 170 30.27 13.73 7.90
CA ARG A 170 30.83 14.39 6.71
C ARG A 170 29.99 14.19 5.43
N TYR A 171 29.43 13.01 5.24
CA TYR A 171 28.76 12.59 4.01
C TYR A 171 27.32 12.10 4.22
N GLY A 172 26.86 11.90 5.46
CA GLY A 172 25.55 11.31 5.73
C GLY A 172 24.40 12.14 5.15
N SER A 173 24.50 13.47 5.21
CA SER A 173 23.52 14.35 4.56
C SER A 173 23.51 14.17 3.03
N MET A 174 24.67 13.97 2.40
CA MET A 174 24.77 13.66 0.97
C MET A 174 24.20 12.29 0.63
N LEU A 175 24.48 11.26 1.45
CA LEU A 175 23.95 9.92 1.27
C LEU A 175 22.43 9.88 1.38
N ILE A 176 21.84 10.63 2.32
CA ILE A 176 20.38 10.79 2.43
C ILE A 176 19.81 11.41 1.15
N ILE A 177 20.42 12.49 0.65
CA ILE A 177 19.96 13.16 -0.57
C ILE A 177 20.05 12.23 -1.80
N ILE A 178 21.15 11.49 -1.93
CA ILE A 178 21.32 10.47 -2.99
C ILE A 178 20.27 9.37 -2.86
N GLY A 179 19.99 8.91 -1.64
CA GLY A 179 18.93 7.93 -1.37
C GLY A 179 17.54 8.44 -1.78
N LEU A 180 17.22 9.71 -1.50
CA LEU A 180 15.96 10.33 -1.92
C LEU A 180 15.86 10.45 -3.46
N ILE A 181 16.95 10.83 -4.13
CA ILE A 181 17.01 10.87 -5.61
C ILE A 181 16.74 9.48 -6.18
N ALA A 182 17.44 8.45 -5.68
CA ALA A 182 17.28 7.08 -6.13
C ALA A 182 15.84 6.57 -5.88
N LEU A 183 15.26 6.90 -4.72
CA LEU A 183 13.88 6.57 -4.39
C LEU A 183 12.90 7.19 -5.37
N PHE A 184 12.99 8.50 -5.65
CA PHE A 184 12.07 9.15 -6.58
C PHE A 184 12.23 8.64 -8.01
N ILE A 185 13.45 8.38 -8.48
CA ILE A 185 13.70 7.75 -9.78
C ILE A 185 13.04 6.36 -9.85
N TYR A 186 13.21 5.55 -8.79
CA TYR A 186 12.59 4.24 -8.70
C TYR A 186 11.06 4.33 -8.71
N LEU A 187 10.47 5.26 -7.97
CA LEU A 187 9.01 5.47 -7.95
C LEU A 187 8.49 5.91 -9.32
N ILE A 188 9.22 6.78 -10.04
CA ILE A 188 8.89 7.16 -11.43
C ILE A 188 8.96 5.93 -12.34
N TYR A 189 10.03 5.13 -12.24
CA TYR A 189 10.18 3.90 -13.03
C TYR A 189 9.04 2.92 -12.77
N ARG A 190 8.68 2.71 -11.50
CA ARG A 190 7.58 1.82 -11.09
C ARG A 190 6.24 2.31 -11.63
N LYS A 191 5.99 3.63 -11.65
CA LYS A 191 4.73 4.20 -12.12
C LYS A 191 4.60 4.23 -13.65
N LEU A 192 5.69 4.46 -14.39
CA LEU A 192 5.66 4.50 -15.86
C LEU A 192 5.86 3.13 -16.52
N GLY A 193 6.51 2.18 -15.85
CA GLY A 193 6.94 0.92 -16.48
C GLY A 193 8.12 1.10 -17.46
N LYS A 194 8.74 -0.01 -17.86
CA LYS A 194 10.05 -0.02 -18.56
C LYS A 194 10.04 0.71 -19.92
N LYS A 195 8.97 0.57 -20.71
CA LYS A 195 8.86 1.17 -22.05
C LYS A 195 8.65 2.69 -21.97
N ASP A 196 7.68 3.15 -21.19
CA ASP A 196 7.34 4.57 -21.11
C ASP A 196 8.36 5.39 -20.30
N PHE A 197 9.05 4.77 -19.34
CA PHE A 197 10.17 5.41 -18.63
C PHE A 197 11.29 5.85 -19.59
N SER A 198 11.67 4.96 -20.53
CA SER A 198 12.71 5.26 -21.52
C SER A 198 12.30 6.41 -22.45
N ILE A 199 11.06 6.38 -22.93
CA ILE A 199 10.51 7.44 -23.80
C ILE A 199 10.41 8.76 -23.05
N TYR A 200 9.91 8.74 -21.81
CA TYR A 200 9.81 9.91 -20.94
C TYR A 200 11.17 10.59 -20.72
N PHE A 201 12.19 9.79 -20.40
CA PHE A 201 13.53 10.31 -20.17
C PHE A 201 14.15 10.84 -21.48
N LYS A 202 14.04 10.11 -22.59
CA LYS A 202 14.57 10.50 -23.91
C LYS A 202 13.97 11.80 -24.44
N LYS A 203 12.68 12.07 -24.17
CA LYS A 203 12.01 13.33 -24.57
C LYS A 203 12.49 14.52 -23.75
N ARG A 204 13.01 14.28 -22.55
CA ARG A 204 13.46 15.32 -21.60
C ARG A 204 14.96 15.42 -21.45
N THR A 205 15.76 14.55 -22.07
CA THR A 205 17.22 14.62 -22.05
C THR A 205 17.71 16.02 -22.42
N LYS A 206 17.19 16.64 -23.49
CA LYS A 206 17.56 18.02 -23.87
C LYS A 206 17.31 19.04 -22.75
N PHE A 207 16.17 18.97 -22.07
CA PHE A 207 15.84 19.88 -20.96
C PHE A 207 16.73 19.62 -19.73
N ILE A 208 16.96 18.35 -19.40
CA ILE A 208 17.85 17.94 -18.30
C ILE A 208 19.28 18.39 -18.60
N THR A 209 19.77 18.23 -19.83
CA THR A 209 21.11 18.67 -20.24
C THR A 209 21.26 20.19 -20.10
N VAL A 210 20.24 20.98 -20.47
CA VAL A 210 20.27 22.45 -20.28
C VAL A 210 20.32 22.82 -18.81
N LEU A 211 19.50 22.20 -17.95
CA LEU A 211 19.55 22.40 -16.50
C LEU A 211 20.92 22.05 -15.91
N VAL A 212 21.51 20.93 -16.33
CA VAL A 212 22.84 20.50 -15.89
C VAL A 212 23.91 21.49 -16.34
N ILE A 213 23.85 22.00 -17.58
CA ILE A 213 24.80 23.01 -18.08
C ILE A 213 24.68 24.31 -17.27
N ILE A 214 23.46 24.84 -17.07
CA ILE A 214 23.24 26.05 -16.25
C ILE A 214 23.81 25.86 -14.84
N PHE A 215 23.54 24.69 -14.27
CA PHE A 215 23.99 24.34 -12.93
C PHE A 215 25.52 24.24 -12.83
N LEU A 216 26.18 23.58 -13.80
CA LEU A 216 27.64 23.51 -13.90
C LEU A 216 28.27 24.88 -14.11
N THR A 217 27.63 25.77 -14.87
CA THR A 217 28.10 27.15 -15.08
C THR A 217 28.02 27.97 -13.80
N ILE A 218 26.93 27.87 -13.04
CA ILE A 218 26.77 28.53 -11.73
C ILE A 218 27.83 28.02 -10.75
N ILE A 219 28.09 26.71 -10.72
CA ILE A 219 29.15 26.11 -9.91
C ILE A 219 30.52 26.63 -10.31
N SER A 220 30.82 26.61 -11.62
CA SER A 220 32.11 27.03 -12.16
C SER A 220 32.37 28.50 -11.82
N TYR A 221 31.34 29.34 -11.97
CA TYR A 221 31.39 30.75 -11.53
C TYR A 221 31.69 30.86 -10.03
N PHE A 222 31.01 30.09 -9.18
CA PHE A 222 31.22 30.14 -7.73
C PHE A 222 32.63 29.64 -7.32
N ILE A 223 33.17 28.63 -8.01
CA ILE A 223 34.52 28.10 -7.76
C ILE A 223 35.59 29.10 -8.21
N ILE A 224 35.45 29.69 -9.41
CA ILE A 224 36.42 30.63 -9.98
C ILE A 224 36.48 31.92 -9.15
N PHE A 225 35.32 32.49 -8.79
CA PHE A 225 35.26 33.76 -8.07
C PHE A 225 35.45 33.65 -6.54
N ASN A 226 35.30 32.46 -5.93
CA ASN A 226 35.60 32.23 -4.51
C ASN A 226 36.84 31.34 -4.26
N SER A 227 37.74 31.24 -5.26
CA SER A 227 38.90 30.33 -5.30
C SER A 227 39.85 30.41 -4.08
N HIS A 228 39.82 31.50 -3.30
CA HIS A 228 40.61 31.63 -2.06
C HIS A 228 40.03 30.94 -0.81
N ARG A 229 38.90 30.23 -0.89
CA ARG A 229 38.31 29.54 0.28
C ARG A 229 38.35 28.01 0.13
N HIS A 230 39.29 27.40 0.86
CA HIS A 230 39.34 26.05 1.49
C HIS A 230 38.50 24.86 0.94
N PRO A 231 38.95 23.59 1.14
CA PRO A 231 38.26 22.35 0.74
C PRO A 231 36.79 22.17 1.22
N LYS A 232 36.28 23.04 2.09
CA LYS A 232 34.87 23.12 2.46
C LYS A 232 33.98 23.63 1.31
N LEU A 233 34.51 24.46 0.40
CA LEU A 233 33.76 25.04 -0.71
C LEU A 233 33.31 23.97 -1.71
N ILE A 234 34.22 23.05 -2.08
CA ILE A 234 33.91 21.91 -2.98
C ILE A 234 32.79 21.05 -2.39
N MET A 235 32.88 20.74 -1.09
CA MET A 235 31.88 19.92 -0.41
C MET A 235 30.51 20.62 -0.33
N SER A 236 30.49 21.93 -0.05
CA SER A 236 29.24 22.70 -0.08
C SER A 236 28.63 22.75 -1.48
N THR A 237 29.44 22.93 -2.51
CA THR A 237 28.98 22.92 -3.90
C THR A 237 28.32 21.59 -4.26
N ILE A 238 28.99 20.46 -3.96
CA ILE A 238 28.41 19.12 -4.18
C ILE A 238 27.10 18.96 -3.40
N PHE A 239 27.04 19.43 -2.15
CA PHE A 239 25.84 19.33 -1.32
C PHE A 239 24.65 20.08 -1.94
N TYR A 240 24.83 21.36 -2.31
CA TYR A 240 23.78 22.15 -2.96
C TYR A 240 23.39 21.59 -4.32
N SER A 241 24.33 20.96 -5.04
CA SER A 241 24.06 20.25 -6.29
C SER A 241 23.12 19.07 -6.15
N LEU A 242 23.43 18.21 -5.19
CA LEU A 242 22.60 17.06 -4.88
C LEU A 242 21.23 17.52 -4.39
N GLY A 243 21.17 18.58 -3.58
CA GLY A 243 19.91 19.18 -3.13
C GLY A 243 19.03 19.67 -4.29
N ALA A 244 19.59 20.43 -5.23
CA ALA A 244 18.85 20.90 -6.41
C ALA A 244 18.36 19.73 -7.28
N LEU A 245 19.20 18.71 -7.48
CA LEU A 245 18.82 17.51 -8.23
C LEU A 245 17.70 16.72 -7.55
N ALA A 246 17.71 16.64 -6.21
CA ALA A 246 16.63 16.03 -5.43
C ALA A 246 15.30 16.77 -5.60
N ILE A 247 15.31 18.11 -5.60
CA ILE A 247 14.11 18.91 -5.85
C ILE A 247 13.59 18.68 -7.28
N ILE A 248 14.47 18.68 -8.28
CA ILE A 248 14.07 18.45 -9.69
C ILE A 248 13.47 17.04 -9.87
N THR A 249 14.09 16.02 -9.28
CA THR A 249 13.58 14.64 -9.35
C THR A 249 12.26 14.48 -8.60
N PHE A 250 12.09 15.15 -7.46
CA PHE A 250 10.81 15.22 -6.75
C PHE A 250 9.72 15.91 -7.58
N LEU A 251 10.00 17.05 -8.21
CA LEU A 251 9.04 17.75 -9.08
C LEU A 251 8.71 16.93 -10.33
N ALA A 252 9.69 16.22 -10.90
CA ALA A 252 9.45 15.27 -11.99
C ALA A 252 8.55 14.11 -11.54
N TYR A 253 8.79 13.58 -10.34
CA TYR A 253 7.93 12.58 -9.72
C TYR A 253 6.51 13.09 -9.52
N ILE A 254 6.32 14.29 -8.96
CA ILE A 254 5.00 14.93 -8.84
C ILE A 254 4.35 15.02 -10.21
N ARG A 255 5.06 15.48 -11.24
CA ARG A 255 4.47 15.63 -12.59
C ARG A 255 4.10 14.29 -13.24
N VAL A 256 4.87 13.23 -13.01
CA VAL A 256 4.50 11.87 -13.42
C VAL A 256 3.31 11.38 -12.60
N CYS A 257 3.26 11.73 -11.32
CA CYS A 257 2.14 11.39 -10.47
C CYS A 257 0.84 12.08 -10.86
N LEU A 258 0.94 13.32 -11.33
CA LEU A 258 -0.13 14.15 -11.85
C LEU A 258 -0.38 13.93 -13.36
N LYS A 259 0.40 13.07 -14.03
CA LYS A 259 0.12 12.73 -15.43
C LYS A 259 -1.05 11.77 -15.46
N HIS A 260 -2.08 12.15 -16.21
CA HIS A 260 -3.29 11.38 -16.46
C HIS A 260 -2.93 9.96 -16.93
N ASP A 261 -3.30 8.95 -16.13
CA ASP A 261 -3.12 7.51 -16.40
C ASP A 261 -4.40 6.90 -16.98
N THR A 262 -5.36 7.73 -17.38
CA THR A 262 -6.60 7.30 -18.01
C THR A 262 -6.64 7.79 -19.45
N SER A 263 -7.30 7.01 -20.32
CA SER A 263 -7.67 7.45 -21.66
C SER A 263 -8.78 8.52 -21.62
N GLU A 264 -9.23 8.99 -22.78
CA GLU A 264 -10.33 9.97 -22.85
C GLU A 264 -11.70 9.33 -22.59
N LYS A 265 -11.88 8.06 -22.97
CA LYS A 265 -13.12 7.30 -22.84
C LYS A 265 -12.90 6.04 -22.02
N LEU A 266 -13.93 5.62 -21.30
CA LEU A 266 -13.96 4.38 -20.53
C LEU A 266 -15.17 3.53 -20.92
N LEU A 267 -14.96 2.25 -21.18
CA LEU A 267 -16.03 1.24 -21.20
C LEU A 267 -16.09 0.50 -19.86
N VAL A 268 -17.25 0.50 -19.22
CA VAL A 268 -17.53 -0.29 -18.02
C VAL A 268 -18.47 -1.44 -18.38
N VAL A 269 -17.97 -2.67 -18.21
CA VAL A 269 -18.77 -3.89 -18.35
C VAL A 269 -19.22 -4.31 -16.96
N VAL A 270 -20.51 -4.15 -16.68
CA VAL A 270 -21.11 -4.36 -15.37
C VAL A 270 -21.58 -5.81 -15.24
N ASP A 271 -20.97 -6.55 -14.32
CA ASP A 271 -21.45 -7.82 -13.77
C ASP A 271 -21.90 -8.86 -14.81
N TYR A 272 -21.20 -8.94 -15.96
CA TYR A 272 -21.48 -9.94 -16.99
C TYR A 272 -20.91 -11.32 -16.61
N GLN A 273 -21.38 -11.84 -15.47
CA GLN A 273 -20.93 -13.06 -14.83
C GLN A 273 -21.84 -14.24 -15.15
N LYS A 274 -21.32 -15.47 -15.06
CA LYS A 274 -22.06 -16.70 -15.36
C LYS A 274 -23.38 -16.77 -14.60
N ASP A 275 -23.40 -16.46 -13.30
CA ASP A 275 -24.63 -16.52 -12.52
C ASP A 275 -25.73 -15.57 -12.99
N PHE A 276 -25.41 -14.45 -13.64
CA PHE A 276 -26.40 -13.55 -14.23
C PHE A 276 -26.78 -13.90 -15.67
N VAL A 277 -26.06 -14.83 -16.30
CA VAL A 277 -26.27 -15.20 -17.71
C VAL A 277 -26.94 -16.56 -17.83
N ASP A 278 -26.26 -17.62 -17.39
CA ASP A 278 -26.70 -19.02 -17.51
C ASP A 278 -26.75 -19.77 -16.17
N GLY A 279 -26.42 -19.10 -15.06
CA GLY A 279 -26.43 -19.67 -13.71
C GLY A 279 -27.64 -19.26 -12.87
N ALA A 280 -27.40 -19.02 -11.57
CA ALA A 280 -28.45 -18.93 -10.55
C ALA A 280 -29.54 -17.86 -10.80
N LEU A 281 -29.20 -16.78 -11.48
CA LEU A 281 -30.06 -15.65 -11.83
C LEU A 281 -30.13 -15.40 -13.35
N GLY A 282 -29.77 -16.41 -14.16
CA GLY A 282 -29.77 -16.33 -15.61
C GLY A 282 -31.15 -16.12 -16.23
N PHE A 283 -31.19 -15.54 -17.43
CA PHE A 283 -32.43 -15.31 -18.18
C PHE A 283 -32.17 -15.32 -19.70
N GLU A 284 -33.20 -15.68 -20.49
CA GLU A 284 -33.08 -16.08 -21.90
C GLU A 284 -32.35 -15.08 -22.83
N THR A 285 -32.40 -13.78 -22.51
CA THR A 285 -31.79 -12.75 -23.36
C THR A 285 -30.38 -12.34 -22.94
N ALA A 286 -29.90 -12.78 -21.77
CA ALA A 286 -28.59 -12.41 -21.24
C ALA A 286 -27.43 -12.95 -22.09
N GLU A 287 -27.52 -14.21 -22.55
CA GLU A 287 -26.49 -14.86 -23.38
C GLU A 287 -26.28 -14.15 -24.73
N LYS A 288 -27.34 -13.51 -25.25
CA LYS A 288 -27.31 -12.80 -26.55
C LYS A 288 -26.41 -11.56 -26.53
N LEU A 289 -26.01 -11.09 -25.34
CA LEU A 289 -25.15 -9.93 -25.17
C LEU A 289 -23.66 -10.23 -25.37
N ASP A 290 -23.22 -11.49 -25.32
CA ASP A 290 -21.80 -11.84 -25.29
C ASP A 290 -21.03 -11.25 -26.48
N GLU A 291 -21.50 -11.52 -27.70
CA GLU A 291 -20.88 -10.98 -28.93
C GLU A 291 -20.98 -9.45 -29.03
N ILE A 292 -22.05 -8.86 -28.51
CA ILE A 292 -22.28 -7.41 -28.57
C ILE A 292 -21.28 -6.69 -27.65
N ILE A 293 -21.12 -7.20 -26.43
CA ILE A 293 -20.16 -6.67 -25.46
C ILE A 293 -18.72 -6.90 -25.95
N VAL A 294 -18.41 -8.08 -26.51
CA VAL A 294 -17.08 -8.34 -27.10
C VAL A 294 -16.74 -7.34 -28.18
N LYS A 295 -17.67 -7.06 -29.10
CA LYS A 295 -17.44 -6.08 -30.18
C LYS A 295 -17.11 -4.69 -29.62
N LYS A 296 -17.82 -4.24 -28.58
CA LYS A 296 -17.51 -2.97 -27.89
C LYS A 296 -16.14 -2.97 -27.24
N ILE A 297 -15.81 -4.04 -26.51
CA ILE A 297 -14.49 -4.21 -25.90
C ILE A 297 -13.40 -4.09 -26.97
N GLU A 298 -13.56 -4.77 -28.12
CA GLU A 298 -12.61 -4.71 -29.22
C GLU A 298 -12.48 -3.31 -29.83
N GLU A 299 -13.59 -2.57 -29.99
CA GLU A 299 -13.59 -1.19 -30.48
C GLU A 299 -12.84 -0.24 -29.53
N TYR A 300 -13.07 -0.35 -28.21
CA TYR A 300 -12.35 0.43 -27.19
C TYR A 300 -10.86 0.06 -27.16
N LYS A 301 -10.51 -1.23 -27.22
CA LYS A 301 -9.11 -1.67 -27.31
C LYS A 301 -8.41 -1.14 -28.56
N LYS A 302 -9.07 -1.22 -29.72
CA LYS A 302 -8.51 -0.76 -31.00
C LYS A 302 -8.25 0.74 -31.01
N SER A 303 -9.07 1.52 -30.30
CA SER A 303 -8.93 2.97 -30.15
C SER A 303 -8.05 3.38 -28.95
N GLY A 304 -7.43 2.42 -28.26
CA GLY A 304 -6.53 2.66 -27.13
C GLY A 304 -7.24 3.23 -25.90
N GLN A 305 -8.54 2.95 -25.75
CA GLN A 305 -9.35 3.39 -24.62
C GLN A 305 -9.40 2.33 -23.52
N ASP A 306 -9.61 2.78 -22.29
CA ASP A 306 -9.63 1.94 -21.10
C ASP A 306 -10.93 1.14 -21.01
N ILE A 307 -10.81 -0.06 -20.46
CA ILE A 307 -11.92 -0.98 -20.18
C ILE A 307 -11.80 -1.43 -18.73
N ILE A 308 -12.94 -1.47 -18.04
CA ILE A 308 -13.07 -1.90 -16.65
C ILE A 308 -14.24 -2.86 -16.52
N PHE A 309 -14.08 -3.83 -15.63
CA PHE A 309 -15.17 -4.73 -15.23
C PHE A 309 -15.61 -4.42 -13.79
N THR A 310 -16.90 -4.58 -13.53
CA THR A 310 -17.39 -4.86 -12.18
C THR A 310 -17.81 -6.31 -12.08
N LYS A 311 -17.67 -6.88 -10.89
CA LYS A 311 -18.13 -8.21 -10.55
C LYS A 311 -18.89 -8.14 -9.24
N ASP A 312 -20.15 -8.50 -9.27
CA ASP A 312 -20.88 -8.79 -8.06
C ASP A 312 -20.21 -9.97 -7.35
N THR A 313 -20.01 -9.83 -6.05
CA THR A 313 -19.17 -10.74 -5.27
C THR A 313 -19.78 -10.93 -3.90
N HIS A 314 -20.14 -12.16 -3.61
CA HIS A 314 -20.69 -12.57 -2.34
C HIS A 314 -19.83 -13.65 -1.68
N TYR A 315 -20.09 -13.88 -0.39
CA TYR A 315 -19.38 -14.87 0.41
C TYR A 315 -20.38 -15.87 0.99
N THR A 316 -19.89 -16.94 1.61
CA THR A 316 -20.72 -18.02 2.19
C THR A 316 -21.73 -17.58 3.25
N ASN A 317 -21.66 -16.33 3.74
CA ASN A 317 -22.65 -15.75 4.63
C ASN A 317 -23.75 -14.96 3.89
N TYR A 318 -23.88 -15.08 2.57
CA TYR A 318 -24.81 -14.29 1.73
C TYR A 318 -26.24 -14.26 2.28
N LEU A 319 -26.79 -15.41 2.67
CA LEU A 319 -28.15 -15.55 3.20
C LEU A 319 -28.40 -14.74 4.50
N THR A 320 -27.34 -14.33 5.19
CA THR A 320 -27.44 -13.49 6.41
C THR A 320 -27.49 -11.98 6.11
N THR A 321 -27.13 -11.57 4.90
CA THR A 321 -27.09 -10.17 4.46
C THR A 321 -28.50 -9.59 4.27
N ARG A 322 -28.61 -8.27 4.09
CA ARG A 322 -29.90 -7.64 3.76
C ARG A 322 -30.45 -8.18 2.44
N GLU A 323 -29.59 -8.32 1.44
CA GLU A 323 -29.98 -8.77 0.11
C GLU A 323 -30.40 -10.24 0.13
N GLY A 324 -29.56 -11.14 0.68
CA GLY A 324 -29.87 -12.56 0.75
C GLY A 324 -31.13 -12.91 1.55
N LYS A 325 -31.58 -12.03 2.45
CA LYS A 325 -32.88 -12.16 3.13
C LYS A 325 -34.08 -11.89 2.21
N HIS A 326 -33.92 -11.06 1.19
CA HIS A 326 -34.97 -10.68 0.24
C HIS A 326 -34.86 -11.41 -1.10
N LEU A 327 -33.65 -11.86 -1.46
CA LEU A 327 -33.34 -12.72 -2.59
C LEU A 327 -32.58 -13.96 -2.07
N PRO A 328 -33.28 -14.98 -1.55
CA PRO A 328 -32.67 -16.14 -0.90
C PRO A 328 -32.12 -17.16 -1.92
N ILE A 329 -31.35 -16.67 -2.90
CA ILE A 329 -30.70 -17.46 -3.95
C ILE A 329 -29.21 -17.11 -3.89
N GLU A 330 -28.37 -18.05 -3.49
CA GLU A 330 -26.93 -17.85 -3.51
C GLU A 330 -26.45 -17.73 -4.96
N HIS A 331 -25.67 -16.68 -5.22
CA HIS A 331 -25.12 -16.37 -6.53
C HIS A 331 -23.83 -15.57 -6.35
N CYS A 332 -22.99 -15.54 -7.38
CA CYS A 332 -21.75 -14.78 -7.46
C CYS A 332 -20.84 -14.99 -6.24
N ILE A 333 -20.86 -16.19 -5.65
CA ILE A 333 -20.02 -16.53 -4.49
C ILE A 333 -18.57 -16.61 -4.95
N ILE A 334 -17.67 -15.89 -4.29
CA ILE A 334 -16.25 -15.86 -4.65
C ILE A 334 -15.67 -17.27 -4.72
N ASP A 335 -14.75 -17.49 -5.65
CA ASP A 335 -14.10 -18.78 -5.94
C ASP A 335 -15.03 -19.89 -6.48
N THR A 336 -16.30 -19.57 -6.80
CA THR A 336 -17.18 -20.47 -7.56
C THR A 336 -17.16 -20.17 -9.05
N ASP A 337 -17.58 -21.13 -9.87
CA ASP A 337 -17.68 -20.92 -11.33
C ASP A 337 -18.65 -19.79 -11.67
N GLY A 338 -19.77 -19.68 -10.95
CA GLY A 338 -20.79 -18.65 -11.12
C GLY A 338 -20.27 -17.21 -10.97
N HIS A 339 -19.20 -17.01 -10.19
CA HIS A 339 -18.54 -15.70 -10.04
C HIS A 339 -17.73 -15.27 -11.26
N GLY A 340 -17.32 -16.19 -12.13
CA GLY A 340 -16.55 -15.89 -13.33
C GLY A 340 -17.32 -15.03 -14.32
N LEU A 341 -16.62 -14.24 -15.15
CA LEU A 341 -17.22 -13.60 -16.32
C LEU A 341 -17.73 -14.67 -17.29
N TYR A 342 -18.83 -14.39 -17.99
CA TYR A 342 -19.43 -15.31 -18.95
C TYR A 342 -18.75 -15.28 -20.32
N GLY A 343 -18.85 -16.39 -21.05
CA GLY A 343 -18.62 -16.46 -22.49
C GLY A 343 -17.27 -15.95 -22.99
N LYS A 344 -17.29 -15.29 -24.15
CA LYS A 344 -16.11 -14.71 -24.77
C LYS A 344 -15.60 -13.48 -24.03
N VAL A 345 -16.49 -12.75 -23.35
CA VAL A 345 -16.14 -11.58 -22.53
C VAL A 345 -15.08 -11.93 -21.48
N ALA A 346 -15.14 -13.12 -20.88
CA ALA A 346 -14.16 -13.59 -19.89
C ALA A 346 -12.69 -13.53 -20.36
N ASN A 347 -12.44 -13.70 -21.67
CA ASN A 347 -11.09 -13.67 -22.23
C ASN A 347 -10.41 -12.30 -22.13
N PHE A 348 -11.21 -11.24 -21.91
CA PHE A 348 -10.75 -9.86 -21.83
C PHE A 348 -10.52 -9.36 -20.40
N GLU A 349 -10.82 -10.16 -19.37
CA GLU A 349 -10.60 -9.76 -17.97
C GLU A 349 -9.14 -9.36 -17.71
N LYS A 350 -8.20 -10.11 -18.29
CA LYS A 350 -6.75 -9.86 -18.20
C LYS A 350 -6.29 -8.56 -18.89
N ASP A 351 -7.09 -8.07 -19.83
CA ASP A 351 -6.78 -6.86 -20.59
C ASP A 351 -7.40 -5.60 -19.95
N ALA A 352 -8.24 -5.78 -18.92
CA ALA A 352 -8.88 -4.68 -18.23
C ALA A 352 -7.87 -3.84 -17.47
N LYS A 353 -8.08 -2.51 -17.47
CA LYS A 353 -7.34 -1.58 -16.62
C LYS A 353 -7.54 -1.94 -15.14
N LYS A 354 -8.76 -2.36 -14.79
CA LYS A 354 -9.14 -2.77 -13.42
C LYS A 354 -10.40 -3.64 -13.42
N VAL A 355 -10.50 -4.50 -12.42
CA VAL A 355 -11.72 -5.25 -12.08
C VAL A 355 -12.12 -4.88 -10.65
N PHE A 356 -13.38 -4.47 -10.47
CA PHE A 356 -13.93 -4.12 -9.16
C PHE A 356 -14.89 -5.20 -8.66
N ASN A 357 -14.47 -5.93 -7.63
CA ASN A 357 -15.34 -6.82 -6.88
C ASN A 357 -16.17 -6.00 -5.88
N LYS A 358 -17.50 -6.07 -5.97
CA LYS A 358 -18.43 -5.32 -5.12
C LYS A 358 -19.42 -6.27 -4.44
N THR A 359 -19.85 -5.93 -3.23
CA THR A 359 -20.85 -6.70 -2.46
C THR A 359 -22.22 -6.01 -2.45
N THR A 360 -22.44 -5.06 -3.37
CA THR A 360 -23.60 -4.17 -3.47
C THR A 360 -23.91 -3.91 -4.94
N PHE A 361 -25.14 -3.48 -5.26
CA PHE A 361 -25.55 -3.22 -6.65
C PHE A 361 -24.63 -2.22 -7.39
N GLY A 362 -24.39 -1.04 -6.82
CA GLY A 362 -23.41 -0.07 -7.32
C GLY A 362 -22.03 -0.25 -6.69
N SER A 363 -20.97 0.12 -7.42
CA SER A 363 -19.59 0.12 -6.92
C SER A 363 -19.14 1.53 -6.50
N ILE A 364 -19.00 1.73 -5.18
CA ILE A 364 -18.40 2.95 -4.62
C ILE A 364 -16.95 3.11 -5.08
N ASP A 365 -16.22 2.01 -5.22
CA ASP A 365 -14.82 2.04 -5.65
C ASP A 365 -14.67 2.43 -7.12
N LEU A 366 -15.61 2.02 -7.99
CA LEU A 366 -15.67 2.47 -9.38
C LEU A 366 -15.98 3.97 -9.44
N ALA A 367 -16.99 4.44 -8.70
CA ALA A 367 -17.36 5.86 -8.70
C ALA A 367 -16.21 6.75 -8.20
N ASN A 368 -15.52 6.35 -7.13
CA ASN A 368 -14.32 7.04 -6.64
C ASN A 368 -13.15 6.99 -7.63
N TYR A 369 -13.03 5.92 -8.41
CA TYR A 369 -12.01 5.81 -9.43
C TYR A 369 -12.29 6.79 -10.57
N VAL A 370 -13.53 6.85 -11.06
CA VAL A 370 -13.95 7.77 -12.12
C VAL A 370 -13.87 9.23 -11.66
N SER A 371 -14.21 9.57 -10.41
CA SER A 371 -14.10 10.96 -9.92
C SER A 371 -12.68 11.49 -9.80
N ARG A 372 -11.69 10.59 -9.73
CA ARG A 372 -10.27 10.91 -9.66
C ARG A 372 -9.55 10.72 -10.99
N SER A 373 -10.30 10.45 -12.05
CA SER A 373 -9.80 10.24 -13.41
C SER A 373 -10.07 11.45 -14.30
N ASP A 374 -9.59 11.36 -15.54
CA ASP A 374 -9.76 12.40 -16.55
C ASP A 374 -10.61 11.91 -17.73
N TYR A 375 -11.40 10.85 -17.53
CA TYR A 375 -12.35 10.43 -18.53
C TYR A 375 -13.33 11.56 -18.84
N LYS A 376 -13.50 11.84 -20.12
CA LYS A 376 -14.51 12.74 -20.66
C LYS A 376 -15.83 12.00 -20.86
N GLU A 377 -15.75 10.73 -21.23
CA GLU A 377 -16.90 9.88 -21.52
C GLU A 377 -16.78 8.54 -20.79
N VAL A 378 -17.86 8.08 -20.19
CA VAL A 378 -17.97 6.73 -19.60
C VAL A 378 -19.20 6.05 -20.17
N GLU A 379 -18.99 4.94 -20.87
CA GLU A 379 -20.04 4.10 -21.41
C GLU A 379 -20.25 2.87 -20.52
N LEU A 380 -21.50 2.57 -20.17
CA LEU A 380 -21.86 1.40 -19.38
C LEU A 380 -22.64 0.38 -20.21
N CYS A 381 -22.28 -0.89 -20.03
CA CYS A 381 -22.97 -2.05 -20.59
C CYS A 381 -22.97 -3.21 -19.59
N GLY A 382 -23.61 -4.33 -19.92
CA GLY A 382 -23.68 -5.51 -19.03
C GLY A 382 -25.03 -5.65 -18.33
N LEU A 383 -25.03 -6.21 -17.13
CA LEU A 383 -26.22 -6.75 -16.47
C LEU A 383 -26.37 -6.34 -14.99
N VAL A 384 -27.58 -6.38 -14.43
CA VAL A 384 -28.86 -6.18 -15.14
C VAL A 384 -29.16 -4.68 -15.24
N SER A 385 -29.88 -4.29 -16.29
CA SER A 385 -30.05 -2.87 -16.67
C SER A 385 -30.60 -1.99 -15.54
N ASN A 386 -31.69 -2.40 -14.88
CA ASN A 386 -32.40 -1.61 -13.88
C ASN A 386 -31.84 -1.68 -12.45
N ILE A 387 -30.83 -2.53 -12.20
CA ILE A 387 -30.26 -2.71 -10.85
C ILE A 387 -28.79 -2.30 -10.86
N CYS A 388 -27.87 -3.18 -11.26
CA CYS A 388 -26.43 -2.93 -11.16
C CYS A 388 -25.98 -1.85 -12.15
N VAL A 389 -26.46 -1.89 -13.40
CA VAL A 389 -26.12 -0.87 -14.39
C VAL A 389 -26.64 0.50 -13.95
N LEU A 390 -27.94 0.61 -13.66
CA LEU A 390 -28.54 1.86 -13.15
C LEU A 390 -27.87 2.38 -11.87
N SER A 391 -27.56 1.49 -10.92
CA SER A 391 -26.90 1.88 -9.66
C SER A 391 -25.50 2.45 -9.92
N ASN A 392 -24.72 1.85 -10.82
CA ASN A 392 -23.39 2.39 -11.18
C ASN A 392 -23.50 3.73 -11.93
N ILE A 393 -24.50 3.90 -12.80
CA ILE A 393 -24.77 5.19 -13.47
C ILE A 393 -25.01 6.29 -12.42
N ILE A 394 -25.96 6.07 -11.50
CA ILE A 394 -26.29 7.04 -10.46
C ILE A 394 -25.08 7.34 -9.59
N MET A 395 -24.31 6.32 -9.20
CA MET A 395 -23.12 6.49 -8.39
C MET A 395 -22.05 7.32 -9.11
N ILE A 396 -21.75 7.02 -10.37
CA ILE A 396 -20.75 7.78 -11.14
C ILE A 396 -21.20 9.23 -11.32
N GLN A 397 -22.46 9.45 -11.69
CA GLN A 397 -23.03 10.78 -11.90
C GLN A 397 -22.92 11.66 -10.63
N ASN A 398 -23.18 11.08 -9.46
CA ASN A 398 -23.07 11.80 -8.17
C ASN A 398 -21.62 12.07 -7.75
N TYR A 399 -20.66 11.25 -8.20
CA TYR A 399 -19.24 11.40 -7.84
C TYR A 399 -18.45 12.23 -8.85
N ASN A 400 -18.92 12.35 -10.09
CA ASN A 400 -18.27 13.11 -11.15
C ASN A 400 -19.32 13.79 -12.03
N GLU A 401 -19.59 15.07 -11.75
CA GLU A 401 -20.56 15.89 -12.49
C GLU A 401 -20.12 16.28 -13.91
N LYS A 402 -18.85 16.02 -14.27
CA LYS A 402 -18.23 16.51 -15.52
C LYS A 402 -18.15 15.46 -16.61
N VAL A 403 -18.35 14.19 -16.26
CA VAL A 403 -18.20 13.08 -17.19
C VAL A 403 -19.51 12.86 -17.94
N GLU A 404 -19.43 12.74 -19.27
CA GLU A 404 -20.58 12.39 -20.08
C GLU A 404 -20.83 10.89 -19.97
N LEU A 405 -22.06 10.51 -19.63
CA LEU A 405 -22.45 9.12 -19.45
C LEU A 405 -23.20 8.60 -20.67
N PHE A 406 -22.83 7.40 -21.10
CA PHE A 406 -23.44 6.70 -22.23
C PHE A 406 -23.94 5.31 -21.83
N VAL A 407 -25.04 4.88 -22.42
CA VAL A 407 -25.52 3.50 -22.32
C VAL A 407 -26.01 3.04 -23.68
N ASP A 408 -25.50 1.89 -24.14
CA ASP A 408 -26.01 1.22 -25.33
C ASP A 408 -27.06 0.19 -24.94
N LEU A 409 -28.31 0.42 -25.37
CA LEU A 409 -29.45 -0.45 -25.06
C LEU A 409 -29.36 -1.83 -25.72
N LYS A 410 -28.53 -2.00 -26.75
CA LYS A 410 -28.23 -3.32 -27.32
C LYS A 410 -27.23 -4.11 -26.48
N ALA A 411 -26.44 -3.43 -25.65
CA ALA A 411 -25.38 -4.04 -24.83
C ALA A 411 -25.77 -4.19 -23.34
N THR A 412 -27.04 -3.97 -22.99
CA THR A 412 -27.56 -4.23 -21.64
C THR A 412 -28.98 -4.77 -21.71
N LYS A 413 -29.35 -5.62 -20.74
CA LYS A 413 -30.70 -6.19 -20.63
C LYS A 413 -31.17 -6.27 -19.18
N GLY A 414 -32.45 -6.05 -19.00
CA GLY A 414 -33.23 -6.49 -17.84
C GLY A 414 -33.87 -7.84 -18.14
N ILE A 415 -34.48 -8.41 -17.11
CA ILE A 415 -35.11 -9.75 -17.18
C ILE A 415 -36.30 -9.81 -18.15
N ASP A 416 -36.94 -8.67 -18.43
CA ASP A 416 -38.07 -8.56 -19.35
C ASP A 416 -38.08 -7.21 -20.09
N GLU A 417 -38.98 -7.09 -21.08
CA GLU A 417 -39.09 -5.91 -21.94
C GLU A 417 -39.72 -4.70 -21.24
N ASP A 418 -40.55 -4.92 -20.21
CA ASP A 418 -41.13 -3.83 -19.42
C ASP A 418 -40.05 -3.11 -18.61
N ILE A 419 -39.12 -3.86 -18.06
CA ILE A 419 -37.93 -3.36 -17.40
C ILE A 419 -37.03 -2.62 -18.37
N ASN A 420 -36.76 -3.17 -19.57
CA ASN A 420 -35.94 -2.49 -20.58
C ASN A 420 -36.54 -1.13 -20.98
N ARG A 421 -37.86 -1.09 -21.21
CA ARG A 421 -38.58 0.14 -21.55
C ARG A 421 -38.57 1.15 -20.41
N THR A 422 -38.73 0.69 -19.17
CA THR A 422 -38.71 1.55 -17.98
C THR A 422 -37.30 2.10 -17.72
N PHE A 423 -36.27 1.26 -17.89
CA PHE A 423 -34.88 1.66 -17.77
C PHE A 423 -34.52 2.77 -18.76
N LYS A 424 -34.93 2.64 -20.04
CA LYS A 424 -34.75 3.70 -21.03
C LYS A 424 -35.33 5.04 -20.57
N LYS A 425 -36.56 5.03 -20.04
CA LYS A 425 -37.20 6.25 -19.49
C LYS A 425 -36.40 6.86 -18.33
N TYR A 426 -35.82 6.04 -17.46
CA TYR A 426 -34.97 6.54 -16.38
C TYR A 426 -33.67 7.14 -16.89
N LEU A 427 -33.03 6.55 -17.91
CA LEU A 427 -31.83 7.11 -18.52
C LEU A 427 -32.07 8.51 -19.09
N GLU A 428 -33.19 8.69 -19.80
CA GLU A 428 -33.59 9.99 -20.35
C GLU A 428 -33.81 11.03 -19.23
N GLN A 429 -34.47 10.64 -18.12
CA GLN A 429 -34.68 11.52 -16.96
C GLN A 429 -33.38 11.87 -16.22
N LEU A 430 -32.43 10.95 -16.20
CA LEU A 430 -31.11 11.13 -15.61
C LEU A 430 -30.13 11.82 -16.56
N THR A 431 -30.58 12.32 -17.72
CA THR A 431 -29.74 13.00 -18.73
C THR A 431 -28.57 12.15 -19.22
N ILE A 432 -28.78 10.83 -19.35
CA ILE A 432 -27.79 9.89 -19.87
C ILE A 432 -27.93 9.80 -21.39
N ASN A 433 -26.80 9.80 -22.11
CA ASN A 433 -26.79 9.65 -23.56
C ASN A 433 -27.10 8.18 -23.94
N VAL A 434 -28.20 7.95 -24.63
CA VAL A 434 -28.66 6.61 -25.01
C VAL A 434 -28.23 6.29 -26.45
N ILE A 435 -27.59 5.14 -26.64
CA ILE A 435 -27.23 4.59 -27.95
C ILE A 435 -28.21 3.45 -28.29
N GLU A 436 -28.77 3.47 -29.50
CA GLU A 436 -29.84 2.56 -29.94
C GLU A 436 -29.43 1.54 -31.00
#